data_AF-A0A6M1XKG6-F1
#
_entry.id   AF-A0A6M1XKG6-F1
#
_cell.length_a   1.000
_cell.length_b   1.000
_cell.length_c   1.000
_cell.angle_alpha   90.00
_cell.angle_beta   90.00
_cell.angle_gamma   90.00
#
_symmetry.space_group_name_H-M   'P 1'
#
loop_
_entity.id
_entity.type
_entity.pdbx_description
1 polymer ?
#
loop_
_entity_poly.entity_id
_entity_poly.type
_entity_poly.pdbx_seq_one_letter_code
_entity_poly.pdbx_strand_id
1 'polypeptide(L)'
;WYQVGEEPKDFDEVMTKVNEKLKEEINVELDMRLIPDGDYQQKLGVMINSGEEYDICFVNGTDYVNYGNKGAFISLNDHSDKELKDYAAELNEGFIEGGA
;
A
#
# COMPACT_ATOMS: atom_id res chain seq x y z
N TRP A 1 4.89 4.86 2.39
CA TRP A 1 3.92 4.36 1.41
C TRP A 1 4.32 4.78 0.01
N TYR A 2 4.63 3.82 -0.87
CA TYR A 2 4.93 4.06 -2.29
C TYR A 2 3.65 4.03 -3.13
N GLN A 3 3.33 5.12 -3.84
CA GLN A 3 2.09 5.27 -4.58
C GLN A 3 2.34 5.73 -6.02
N VAL A 4 1.52 5.27 -6.97
CA VAL A 4 1.62 5.70 -8.37
C VAL A 4 1.03 7.10 -8.53
N GLY A 5 1.75 7.99 -9.22
CA GLY A 5 1.26 9.33 -9.51
C GLY A 5 2.35 10.38 -9.69
N GLU A 6 1.92 11.51 -10.24
CA GLU A 6 2.71 12.74 -10.26
C GLU A 6 2.45 13.52 -8.98
N GLU A 7 3.47 14.20 -8.47
CA GLU A 7 3.34 15.03 -7.28
C GLU A 7 2.50 16.29 -7.59
N PRO A 8 1.36 16.50 -6.90
CA PRO A 8 0.57 17.72 -7.07
C PRO A 8 1.27 18.91 -6.40
N LYS A 9 0.97 20.13 -6.85
CA LYS A 9 1.64 21.35 -6.37
C LYS A 9 1.48 21.60 -4.86
N ASP A 10 0.40 21.11 -4.30
CA ASP A 10 -0.02 21.26 -2.91
C ASP A 10 0.26 20.00 -2.07
N PHE A 11 1.06 19.05 -2.57
CA PHE A 11 1.34 17.77 -1.91
C PHE A 11 1.82 17.94 -0.47
N ASP A 12 2.83 18.79 -0.24
CA ASP A 12 3.39 19.02 1.10
C ASP A 12 2.37 19.60 2.09
N GLU A 13 1.51 20.51 1.62
CA GLU A 13 0.45 21.10 2.45
C GLU A 13 -0.59 20.05 2.85
N VAL A 14 -0.99 19.20 1.89
CA VAL A 14 -1.93 18.10 2.11
C VAL A 14 -1.33 17.08 3.07
N MET A 15 -0.08 16.65 2.84
CA MET A 15 0.59 15.67 3.69
C MET A 15 0.81 16.17 5.11
N THR A 16 1.05 17.47 5.30
CA THR A 16 1.10 18.08 6.63
C THR A 16 -0.22 17.89 7.37
N LYS A 17 -1.36 18.24 6.75
CA LYS A 17 -2.69 18.10 7.38
C LYS A 17 -3.07 16.63 7.60
N VAL A 18 -2.70 15.76 6.66
CA VAL A 18 -2.88 14.31 6.81
C VAL A 18 -2.11 13.80 8.03
N ASN A 19 -0.84 14.17 8.19
CA ASN A 19 -0.02 13.74 9.30
C ASN A 19 -0.47 14.32 10.65
N GLU A 20 -0.97 15.57 10.69
CA GLU A 20 -1.61 16.12 11.90
C GLU A 20 -2.78 15.24 12.36
N LYS A 21 -3.67 14.88 11.43
CA LYS A 21 -4.85 14.04 11.72
C LYS A 21 -4.46 12.61 12.10
N LEU A 22 -3.54 11.98 11.37
CA LEU A 22 -3.07 10.62 11.67
C LEU A 22 -2.37 10.55 13.04
N LYS A 23 -1.61 11.58 13.40
CA LYS A 23 -0.92 11.65 14.69
C LYS A 23 -1.91 11.83 15.85
N GLU A 24 -2.95 12.63 15.67
CA GLU A 24 -4.01 12.80 16.66
C GLU A 24 -4.83 11.52 16.86
N GLU A 25 -5.21 10.85 15.77
CA GLU A 25 -6.16 9.72 15.82
C GLU A 25 -5.48 8.39 16.19
N ILE A 26 -4.30 8.12 15.63
CA ILE A 26 -3.64 6.81 15.75
C ILE A 26 -2.13 6.90 16.05
N ASN A 27 -1.60 8.11 16.31
CA ASN A 27 -0.21 8.36 16.66
C ASN A 27 0.80 7.82 15.62
N VAL A 28 0.54 8.02 14.33
CA VAL A 28 1.46 7.70 13.24
C VAL A 28 1.74 8.90 12.34
N GLU A 29 2.81 8.81 11.56
CA GLU A 29 3.17 9.77 10.51
C GLU A 29 3.39 9.01 9.20
N LEU A 30 2.83 9.53 8.12
CA LEU A 30 2.87 8.94 6.79
C LEU A 30 3.93 9.65 5.93
N ASP A 31 4.99 8.92 5.57
CA ASP A 31 5.90 9.26 4.47
C ASP A 31 5.34 8.67 3.17
N MET A 32 4.64 9.48 2.38
CA MET A 32 4.12 9.08 1.07
C MET A 32 5.10 9.47 -0.03
N ARG A 33 5.47 8.50 -0.88
CA ARG A 33 6.38 8.68 -2.02
C ARG A 33 5.62 8.41 -3.30
N LEU A 34 5.43 9.47 -4.10
CA LEU A 34 4.80 9.36 -5.41
C LEU A 34 5.85 9.04 -6.48
N ILE A 35 5.53 8.05 -7.31
CA ILE A 35 6.38 7.64 -8.44
C ILE A 35 5.54 7.74 -9.71
N PRO A 36 6.03 8.44 -10.76
CA PRO A 36 5.37 8.49 -12.06
C PRO A 36 5.04 7.11 -12.61
N ASP A 37 3.87 6.99 -13.25
CA ASP A 37 3.35 5.71 -13.77
C ASP A 37 4.37 4.98 -14.67
N GLY A 38 5.03 5.72 -15.57
CA GLY A 38 6.03 5.17 -16.49
C GLY A 38 7.28 4.59 -15.81
N ASP A 39 7.58 4.99 -14.58
CA ASP A 39 8.72 4.49 -13.80
C ASP A 39 8.31 3.46 -12.74
N TYR A 40 7.01 3.38 -12.41
CA TYR A 40 6.52 2.74 -11.18
C TYR A 40 6.91 1.27 -11.10
N GLN A 41 6.56 0.49 -12.13
CA GLN A 41 6.82 -0.95 -12.16
C GLN A 41 8.32 -1.28 -12.04
N GLN A 42 9.16 -0.52 -12.73
CA GLN A 42 10.61 -0.72 -12.66
C GLN A 42 11.14 -0.43 -11.25
N LYS A 43 10.76 0.71 -10.66
CA LYS A 43 11.22 1.12 -9.32
C LYS A 43 10.72 0.17 -8.23
N LEU A 44 9.43 -0.21 -8.28
CA LEU A 44 8.86 -1.20 -7.36
C LEU A 44 9.61 -2.54 -7.47
N GLY A 45 9.86 -3.01 -8.70
CA GLY A 45 10.60 -4.24 -8.92
C GLY A 45 12.03 -4.19 -8.37
N VAL A 46 12.73 -3.07 -8.49
CA VAL A 46 14.07 -2.91 -7.89
C VAL A 46 14.00 -2.96 -6.37
N MET A 47 13.09 -2.20 -5.75
CA MET A 47 12.90 -2.16 -4.29
C MET A 47 12.62 -3.55 -3.72
N ILE A 48 11.68 -4.30 -4.31
CA ILE A 48 11.32 -5.63 -3.84
C ILE A 48 12.48 -6.61 -4.02
N ASN A 49 13.15 -6.60 -5.18
CA ASN A 49 14.23 -7.56 -5.45
C ASN A 49 15.53 -7.25 -4.68
N SER A 50 15.76 -6.00 -4.29
CA SER A 50 16.90 -5.62 -3.45
C SER A 50 16.68 -5.97 -1.97
N GLY A 51 15.45 -6.24 -1.57
CA GLY A 51 15.07 -6.41 -0.16
C GLY A 51 15.12 -5.11 0.63
N GLU A 52 14.93 -3.96 -0.04
CA GLU A 52 14.74 -2.69 0.65
C GLU A 52 13.51 -2.78 1.57
N GLU A 53 13.63 -2.27 2.79
CA GLU A 53 12.51 -2.25 3.74
C GLU A 53 11.45 -1.23 3.28
N TYR A 54 10.19 -1.65 3.26
CA TYR A 54 9.05 -0.80 2.97
C TYR A 54 7.83 -1.28 3.77
N ASP A 55 6.96 -0.35 4.17
CA ASP A 55 5.74 -0.70 4.92
C ASP A 55 4.54 -0.96 4.00
N ILE A 56 4.31 -0.06 3.04
CA ILE A 56 3.11 -0.05 2.17
C ILE A 56 3.51 0.37 0.75
N CYS A 57 3.03 -0.36 -0.26
CA CYS A 57 3.14 0.01 -1.66
C CYS A 57 1.83 -0.24 -2.41
N PHE A 58 1.56 0.54 -3.44
CA PHE A 58 0.57 0.17 -4.45
C PHE A 58 1.12 -0.93 -5.36
N VAL A 59 0.27 -1.86 -5.76
CA VAL A 59 0.62 -2.92 -6.69
C VAL A 59 -0.60 -3.26 -7.53
N ASN A 60 -0.41 -3.42 -8.85
CA ASN A 60 -1.48 -3.87 -9.74
C ASN A 60 -1.72 -5.38 -9.55
N GLY A 61 -2.86 -5.88 -10.04
CA GLY A 61 -3.24 -7.29 -9.84
C GLY A 61 -2.23 -8.31 -10.40
N THR A 62 -1.63 -8.06 -11.56
CA THR A 62 -0.66 -8.97 -12.17
C THR A 62 0.62 -9.07 -11.33
N ASP A 63 1.16 -7.93 -10.92
CA ASP A 63 2.38 -7.85 -10.13
C ASP A 63 2.17 -8.31 -8.69
N TYR A 64 0.95 -8.13 -8.16
CA TYR A 64 0.58 -8.61 -6.82
C TYR A 64 0.80 -10.11 -6.69
N VAL A 65 0.29 -10.91 -7.64
CA VAL A 65 0.48 -12.37 -7.63
C VAL A 65 1.96 -12.73 -7.77
N ASN A 66 2.68 -12.05 -8.66
CA ASN A 66 4.10 -12.33 -8.93
C ASN A 66 5.00 -12.06 -7.72
N TYR A 67 4.83 -10.91 -7.05
CA TYR A 67 5.62 -10.52 -5.89
C TYR A 67 5.14 -11.21 -4.61
N GLY A 68 3.84 -11.46 -4.47
CA GLY A 68 3.27 -12.25 -3.37
C GLY A 68 3.85 -13.67 -3.32
N ASN A 69 3.95 -14.34 -4.47
CA ASN A 69 4.58 -15.67 -4.57
C ASN A 69 6.07 -15.68 -4.23
N LYS A 70 6.74 -14.51 -4.24
CA LYS A 70 8.14 -14.34 -3.84
C LYS A 70 8.29 -13.94 -2.37
N GLY A 71 7.20 -13.83 -1.62
CA GLY A 71 7.21 -13.42 -0.21
C GLY A 71 7.44 -11.93 -0.01
N ALA A 72 7.12 -11.09 -1.00
CA ALA A 72 7.28 -9.64 -0.88
C ALA A 72 6.28 -9.03 0.12
N PHE A 73 5.12 -9.66 0.33
CA PHE A 73 4.02 -9.13 1.14
C PHE A 73 3.72 -10.02 2.35
N ILE A 74 3.30 -9.38 3.44
CA ILE A 74 2.73 -10.08 4.59
C ILE A 74 1.29 -10.51 4.29
N SER A 75 0.88 -11.69 4.77
CA SER A 75 -0.52 -12.10 4.70
C SER A 75 -1.33 -11.34 5.75
N LEU A 76 -2.49 -10.82 5.35
CA LEU A 76 -3.45 -10.18 6.27
C LEU A 76 -4.54 -11.14 6.77
N ASN A 77 -4.51 -12.42 6.36
CA ASN A 77 -5.54 -13.40 6.72
C ASN A 77 -5.67 -13.60 8.24
N ASP A 78 -4.55 -13.57 8.97
CA ASP A 78 -4.57 -13.73 10.43
C ASP A 78 -5.13 -12.51 11.19
N HIS A 79 -5.36 -11.42 10.46
CA HIS A 79 -5.90 -10.14 10.96
C HIS A 79 -7.36 -9.92 10.53
N SER A 80 -7.88 -10.68 9.57
CA SER A 80 -9.24 -10.49 9.02
C SER A 80 -10.33 -10.68 10.07
N ASP A 81 -10.14 -11.59 11.03
CA ASP A 81 -11.10 -11.82 12.12
C ASP A 81 -10.83 -10.96 13.37
N LYS A 82 -9.80 -10.11 13.32
CA LYS A 82 -9.31 -9.29 14.44
C LYS A 82 -9.38 -7.79 14.11
N GLU A 83 -8.23 -7.15 13.90
CA GLU A 83 -8.12 -5.71 13.68
C GLU A 83 -8.84 -5.27 12.40
N LEU A 84 -8.96 -6.18 11.42
CA LEU A 84 -9.58 -5.91 10.12
C LEU A 84 -11.02 -6.43 10.01
N LYS A 85 -11.65 -6.88 11.10
CA LYS A 85 -12.97 -7.54 11.06
C LYS A 85 -14.05 -6.68 10.43
N ASP A 86 -14.14 -5.42 10.84
CA ASP A 86 -15.17 -4.52 10.33
C ASP A 86 -14.93 -4.22 8.85
N TYR A 87 -13.66 -4.05 8.44
CA TYR A 87 -13.29 -3.87 7.04
C TYR A 87 -13.59 -5.12 6.19
N ALA A 88 -13.25 -6.31 6.68
CA ALA A 88 -13.50 -7.57 5.99
C ALA A 88 -15.00 -7.81 5.76
N ALA A 89 -15.87 -7.37 6.68
CA ALA A 89 -17.32 -7.47 6.55
C ALA A 89 -17.91 -6.56 5.45
N GLU A 90 -17.20 -5.51 5.05
CA GLU A 90 -17.60 -4.59 3.99
C GLU A 90 -17.11 -5.01 2.60
N LEU A 91 -16.15 -5.94 2.52
CA LEU A 91 -15.62 -6.44 1.26
C LEU A 91 -16.61 -7.39 0.57
N ASN A 92 -16.72 -7.27 -0.75
CA ASN A 92 -17.43 -8.26 -1.55
C ASN A 92 -16.67 -9.60 -1.51
N GLU A 93 -17.39 -10.72 -1.39
CA GLU A 93 -16.80 -12.07 -1.33
C GLU A 93 -15.83 -12.35 -2.50
N GLY A 94 -16.11 -11.83 -3.70
CA GLY A 94 -15.23 -11.97 -4.87
C GLY A 94 -13.88 -11.26 -4.73
N PHE A 95 -13.75 -10.23 -3.90
CA PHE A 95 -12.46 -9.64 -3.55
C PHE A 95 -11.66 -10.51 -2.57
N ILE A 96 -12.34 -11.28 -1.72
CA ILE A 96 -11.71 -12.15 -0.71
C ILE A 96 -11.25 -13.46 -1.38
N GLU A 97 -12.09 -14.06 -2.21
CA GLU A 97 -11.78 -15.33 -2.88
C GLU A 97 -10.69 -15.17 -3.95
N GLY A 98 -10.50 -13.95 -4.46
CA GLY A 98 -9.59 -13.65 -5.56
C GLY A 98 -10.20 -14.13 -6.88
N GLY A 99 -10.56 -13.20 -7.77
CA GLY A 99 -11.12 -13.53 -9.08
C GLY A 99 -10.22 -14.51 -9.84
N ALA A 100 -10.80 -15.65 -10.24
CA ALA A 100 -10.18 -16.67 -11.08
C ALA A 100 -9.90 -16.18 -12.51
#